data_AF-A0A8J4YD32-F1
#
_entry.id   AF-A0A8J4YD32-F1
#
_cell.length_a   1.000
_cell.length_b   1.000
_cell.length_c   1.000
_cell.angle_alpha   90.00
_cell.angle_beta   90.00
_cell.angle_gamma   90.00
#
_symmetry.space_group_name_H-M   'P 1'
#
loop_
_entity.id
_entity.type
_entity.pdbx_description
1 polymer ?
#
loop_
_entity_poly.entity_id
_entity_poly.type
_entity_poly.pdbx_seq_one_letter_code
_entity_poly.pdbx_strand_id
1 'polypeptide(L)'
;MPCLENLVPVKEDLSTPRVQVNILDGAAIFNMLRPWTAKTFQCYATYVFVPYVTSQLQHVERLDIVWDLYMADSLKADTCSKRGKRVRRRVEPSSAVPGNWQEFLRINDDKTELLSFLASKDVSALAPCTHEEADTRILLHLQDAVQQGYSKVSIRTVDTDVVVLAIASANRLNISELWIAFGAGKSFRFIAAHDIAKALGPDRCVALPMFHAFTGCDTVSCFGGRGKKTAWDTWTTYGDVTPAFCALGAMPDSRAIDEWMQQLERFVVLLYDRTSTEEGVNQSRKQLFSKKGRAIDGLPPTQAALIQHTKRAVYQAGHCWAQMMTPAPELRHPK
;
A
#
# COMPACT_ATOMS: atom_id res chain seq x y z
N MET A 1 -2.04 -9.07 -5.70
CA MET A 1 -3.25 -9.59 -5.01
C MET A 1 -3.98 -10.43 -6.06
N PRO A 2 -3.85 -11.78 -6.08
CA PRO A 2 -4.24 -12.58 -7.25
C PRO A 2 -5.69 -12.41 -7.71
N CYS A 3 -6.60 -12.12 -6.77
CA CYS A 3 -8.00 -11.84 -7.09
C CYS A 3 -8.22 -10.63 -8.00
N LEU A 4 -7.37 -9.59 -7.91
CA LEU A 4 -7.43 -8.41 -8.78
C LEU A 4 -6.82 -8.69 -10.15
N GLU A 5 -5.69 -9.41 -10.16
CA GLU A 5 -4.96 -9.74 -11.39
C GLU A 5 -5.79 -10.69 -12.28
N ASN A 6 -6.59 -11.56 -11.68
CA ASN A 6 -7.49 -12.48 -12.40
C ASN A 6 -8.69 -11.79 -13.08
N LEU A 7 -8.91 -10.48 -12.85
CA LEU A 7 -9.98 -9.73 -13.53
C LEU A 7 -9.64 -9.41 -14.98
N VAL A 8 -8.36 -9.49 -15.33
CA VAL A 8 -7.84 -9.18 -16.66
C VAL A 8 -7.26 -10.45 -17.25
N PRO A 9 -7.44 -10.72 -18.56
CA PRO A 9 -6.77 -11.83 -19.20
C PRO A 9 -5.25 -11.71 -19.03
N VAL A 10 -4.59 -12.85 -18.83
CA VAL A 10 -3.12 -12.90 -18.86
C VAL A 10 -2.68 -12.49 -20.27
N LYS A 11 -2.03 -11.33 -20.40
CA LYS A 11 -1.38 -10.96 -21.66
C LYS A 11 -0.20 -11.92 -21.85
N GLU A 12 -0.24 -12.72 -22.91
CA GLU A 12 0.82 -13.69 -23.26
C GLU A 12 2.13 -13.00 -23.67
N ASP A 13 2.08 -11.71 -23.98
CA ASP A 13 3.24 -10.94 -24.37
C ASP A 13 4.05 -10.49 -23.13
N LEU A 14 5.16 -11.19 -22.89
CA LEU A 14 6.13 -10.95 -21.80
C LEU A 14 6.97 -9.67 -21.99
N SER A 15 6.61 -8.81 -22.95
CA SER A 15 7.39 -7.62 -23.26
C SER A 15 7.25 -6.57 -22.15
N THR A 16 8.39 -5.95 -21.79
CA THR A 16 8.41 -4.83 -20.83
C THR A 16 7.61 -3.67 -21.42
N PRO A 17 6.61 -3.13 -20.70
CA PRO A 17 5.77 -2.06 -21.21
C PRO A 17 6.62 -0.82 -21.50
N ARG A 18 6.37 -0.18 -22.65
CA ARG A 18 7.00 1.09 -23.01
C ARG A 18 6.26 2.23 -22.33
N VAL A 19 6.94 2.91 -21.42
CA VAL A 19 6.39 3.99 -20.59
C VAL A 19 7.21 5.26 -20.73
N GLN A 20 6.61 6.40 -20.41
CA GLN A 20 7.27 7.71 -20.44
C GLN A 20 7.88 8.07 -19.10
N VAL A 21 7.29 7.57 -18.00
CA VAL A 21 7.73 7.86 -16.63
C VAL A 21 7.89 6.57 -15.85
N ASN A 22 8.99 6.48 -15.08
CA ASN A 22 9.18 5.47 -14.06
C ASN A 22 9.15 6.12 -12.67
N ILE A 23 8.37 5.56 -11.76
CA ILE A 23 8.35 5.96 -10.35
C ILE A 23 8.83 4.76 -9.53
N LEU A 24 9.94 4.92 -8.81
CA LEU A 24 10.55 3.86 -8.03
C LEU A 24 10.19 4.01 -6.56
N ASP A 25 9.62 2.96 -5.96
CA ASP A 25 9.54 2.79 -4.52
C ASP A 25 10.95 2.52 -3.99
N GLY A 26 11.56 3.54 -3.40
CA GLY A 26 12.94 3.49 -2.96
C GLY A 26 13.20 2.41 -1.90
N ALA A 27 12.24 2.15 -1.00
CA ALA A 27 12.37 1.09 0.00
C ALA A 27 12.36 -0.29 -0.68
N ALA A 28 11.52 -0.49 -1.70
CA ALA A 28 11.56 -1.69 -2.53
C ALA A 28 12.91 -1.82 -3.26
N ILE A 29 13.40 -0.74 -3.88
CA ILE A 29 14.68 -0.73 -4.61
C ILE A 29 15.83 -1.14 -3.70
N PHE A 30 15.96 -0.58 -2.49
CA PHE A 30 17.06 -0.93 -1.58
C PHE A 30 17.01 -2.36 -1.05
N ASN A 31 15.82 -2.90 -0.84
CA ASN A 31 15.68 -4.30 -0.47
C ASN A 31 16.14 -5.24 -1.60
N MET A 32 15.99 -4.82 -2.86
CA MET A 32 16.42 -5.57 -4.03
C MET A 32 17.92 -5.38 -4.33
N LEU A 33 18.43 -4.16 -4.22
CA LEU A 33 19.82 -3.80 -4.50
C LEU A 33 20.71 -4.05 -3.28
N ARG A 34 21.06 -5.32 -3.08
CA ARG A 34 22.05 -5.65 -2.05
C ARG A 34 23.43 -5.09 -2.44
N PRO A 35 24.25 -4.69 -1.46
CA PRO A 35 25.58 -4.18 -1.73
C PRO A 35 26.57 -5.23 -2.25
N TRP A 36 26.23 -6.52 -2.16
CA TRP A 36 27.06 -7.66 -2.61
C TRP A 36 28.51 -7.54 -2.14
N THR A 37 29.44 -7.22 -3.05
CA THR A 37 30.88 -7.11 -2.77
C THR A 37 31.34 -5.70 -2.43
N ALA A 38 30.44 -4.71 -2.42
CA ALA A 38 30.77 -3.32 -2.11
C ALA A 38 31.25 -3.18 -0.66
N LYS A 39 32.49 -2.71 -0.49
CA LYS A 39 33.11 -2.55 0.83
C LYS A 39 32.67 -1.25 1.52
N THR A 40 32.43 -0.18 0.77
CA THR A 40 32.03 1.14 1.29
C THR A 40 30.75 1.65 0.63
N PHE A 41 30.09 2.62 1.26
CA PHE A 41 28.90 3.26 0.68
C PHE A 41 29.19 3.94 -0.66
N GLN A 42 30.39 4.48 -0.86
CA GLN A 42 30.82 4.99 -2.17
C GLN A 42 30.88 3.89 -3.23
N CYS A 43 31.46 2.72 -2.91
CA CYS A 43 31.49 1.58 -3.83
C CYS A 43 30.07 1.09 -4.14
N TYR A 44 29.20 1.02 -3.13
CA TYR A 44 27.80 0.65 -3.33
C TYR A 44 27.08 1.62 -4.27
N ALA A 45 27.20 2.92 -4.03
CA ALA A 45 26.60 3.93 -4.89
C ALA A 45 27.11 3.82 -6.33
N THR A 46 28.44 3.73 -6.51
CA THR A 46 29.11 3.76 -7.83
C THR A 46 28.84 2.51 -8.64
N TYR A 47 28.88 1.32 -8.03
CA TYR A 47 28.89 0.05 -8.76
C TYR A 47 27.56 -0.70 -8.72
N VAL A 48 26.63 -0.32 -7.84
CA VAL A 48 25.33 -1.00 -7.70
C VAL A 48 24.18 -0.04 -7.96
N PHE A 49 24.10 1.04 -7.18
CA PHE A 49 22.92 1.92 -7.23
C PHE A 49 22.86 2.78 -8.50
N VAL A 50 23.91 3.56 -8.79
CA VAL A 50 23.95 4.45 -9.97
C VAL A 50 23.77 3.68 -11.29
N PRO A 51 24.42 2.52 -11.52
CA PRO A 51 24.18 1.74 -12.73
C PRO A 51 22.74 1.26 -12.85
N TYR A 52 22.11 0.85 -11.75
CA TYR A 52 20.69 0.48 -11.74
C TYR A 52 19.81 1.67 -12.13
N VAL A 53 19.95 2.82 -11.46
CA VAL A 53 19.17 4.03 -11.76
C VAL A 53 19.37 4.48 -13.21
N THR A 54 20.62 4.47 -13.69
CA THR A 54 20.96 4.81 -15.07
C THR A 54 20.27 3.89 -16.07
N SER A 55 20.21 2.58 -15.79
CA SER A 55 19.47 1.64 -16.64
C SER A 55 17.96 1.94 -16.69
N GLN A 56 17.37 2.43 -15.60
CA GLN A 56 15.95 2.79 -15.56
C GLN A 56 15.66 4.08 -16.33
N LEU A 57 16.64 4.98 -16.47
CA LEU A 57 16.55 6.24 -17.24
C LEU A 57 16.62 6.04 -18.75
N GLN A 58 17.24 4.96 -19.24
CA GLN A 58 17.53 4.77 -20.68
C GLN A 58 16.29 4.73 -21.58
N HIS A 59 15.11 4.49 -21.01
CA HIS A 59 13.88 4.23 -21.76
C HIS A 59 12.70 5.10 -21.30
N VAL A 60 12.95 6.12 -20.49
CA VAL A 60 11.91 7.02 -19.95
C VAL A 60 12.36 8.47 -20.05
N GLU A 61 11.38 9.36 -20.17
CA GLU A 61 11.57 10.81 -20.20
C GLU A 61 11.75 11.37 -18.78
N ARG A 62 11.19 10.69 -17.77
CA ARG A 62 11.24 11.08 -16.36
C ARG A 62 11.42 9.86 -15.45
N LEU A 63 12.26 10.00 -14.44
CA LEU A 63 12.44 9.02 -13.38
C LEU A 63 12.33 9.69 -12.01
N ASP A 64 11.43 9.17 -11.19
CA ASP A 64 11.25 9.59 -9.82
C ASP A 64 11.65 8.46 -8.87
N ILE A 65 12.35 8.77 -7.78
CA ILE A 65 12.61 7.82 -6.69
C ILE A 65 11.96 8.36 -5.43
N VAL A 66 11.00 7.62 -4.90
CA VAL A 66 10.16 8.03 -3.79
C VAL A 66 10.58 7.29 -2.53
N TRP A 67 10.68 8.03 -1.44
CA TRP A 67 11.15 7.54 -0.17
C TRP A 67 10.17 7.91 0.95
N ASP A 68 10.18 7.11 2.01
CA ASP A 68 9.53 7.45 3.27
C ASP A 68 10.14 8.72 3.86
N LEU A 69 9.30 9.58 4.44
CA LEU A 69 9.71 10.75 5.22
C LEU A 69 9.42 10.50 6.69
N TYR A 70 10.43 10.01 7.42
CA TYR A 70 10.30 9.77 8.85
C TYR A 70 10.41 11.10 9.63
N MET A 71 9.28 11.63 10.11
CA MET A 71 9.26 12.79 11.03
C MET A 71 9.50 12.32 12.48
N ALA A 72 10.15 13.17 13.30
CA ALA A 72 10.53 12.82 14.68
C ALA A 72 9.33 12.47 15.58
N ASP A 73 8.15 13.06 15.33
CA ASP A 73 6.93 12.92 16.13
C ASP A 73 5.86 11.99 15.49
N SER A 74 6.29 11.11 14.59
CA SER A 74 5.39 10.20 13.86
C SER A 74 4.83 9.04 14.71
N LEU A 75 3.63 8.54 14.34
CA LEU A 75 3.04 7.29 14.85
C LEU A 75 3.98 6.07 14.74
N LYS A 76 4.89 6.05 13.76
CA LYS A 76 5.92 5.00 13.63
C LYS A 76 7.08 5.20 14.61
N ALA A 77 7.39 6.42 15.04
CA ALA A 77 8.44 6.67 16.03
C ALA A 77 8.14 5.96 17.35
N ASP A 78 6.88 5.99 17.80
CA ASP A 78 6.40 5.32 19.00
C ASP A 78 6.36 3.78 18.89
N THR A 79 6.14 3.26 17.68
CA THR A 79 6.18 1.80 17.44
C THR A 79 7.62 1.29 17.35
N CYS A 80 8.55 2.14 16.93
CA CYS A 80 9.98 1.82 16.79
C CYS A 80 10.75 1.95 18.12
N SER A 81 10.37 2.87 19.01
CA SER A 81 10.96 3.01 20.35
C SER A 81 10.88 1.74 21.19
N LYS A 82 9.85 0.91 20.95
CA LYS A 82 9.63 -0.39 21.62
C LYS A 82 10.48 -1.55 21.08
N ARG A 83 11.23 -1.38 19.98
CA ARG A 83 12.03 -2.46 19.33
C ARG A 83 13.51 -2.53 19.77
N GLY A 84 13.89 -1.78 20.80
CA GLY A 84 15.19 -1.85 21.47
C GLY A 84 16.23 -0.88 20.90
N LYS A 85 17.02 -0.27 21.78
CA LYS A 85 18.16 0.59 21.41
C LYS A 85 19.20 -0.22 20.64
N ARG A 86 19.41 0.10 19.36
CA ARG A 86 20.44 -0.52 18.51
C ARG A 86 21.46 0.52 18.06
N VAL A 87 22.68 0.07 17.78
CA VAL A 87 23.82 0.93 17.43
C VAL A 87 23.63 1.53 16.04
N ARG A 88 23.34 2.83 15.99
CA ARG A 88 23.28 3.65 14.77
C ARG A 88 24.62 3.62 14.03
N ARG A 89 24.58 3.64 12.69
CA ARG A 89 25.78 3.68 11.85
C ARG A 89 25.74 4.90 10.93
N ARG A 90 26.76 5.76 11.05
CA ARG A 90 26.89 6.94 10.20
C ARG A 90 27.12 6.55 8.74
N VAL A 91 26.41 7.17 7.82
CA VAL A 91 26.57 6.93 6.38
C VAL A 91 27.49 7.98 5.78
N GLU A 92 28.73 7.58 5.51
CA GLU A 92 29.75 8.40 4.83
C GLU A 92 30.36 7.64 3.65
N PRO A 93 30.92 8.32 2.64
CA PRO A 93 31.47 7.68 1.44
C PRO A 93 32.49 6.55 1.73
N SER A 94 33.37 6.78 2.69
CA SER A 94 34.44 5.86 3.11
C SER A 94 33.99 4.82 4.14
N SER A 95 32.80 4.99 4.74
CA SER A 95 32.29 4.11 5.78
C SER A 95 31.93 2.74 5.20
N ALA A 96 32.23 1.69 5.98
CA ALA A 96 31.99 0.32 5.55
C ALA A 96 30.50 0.00 5.48
N VAL A 97 30.09 -0.69 4.41
CA VAL A 97 28.71 -1.16 4.28
C VAL A 97 28.45 -2.26 5.32
N PRO A 98 27.33 -2.22 6.06
CA PRO A 98 27.03 -3.23 7.05
C PRO A 98 26.82 -4.61 6.41
N GLY A 99 27.44 -5.64 6.99
CA GLY A 99 27.26 -7.03 6.55
C GLY A 99 25.82 -7.54 6.72
N ASN A 100 25.06 -6.98 7.67
CA ASN A 100 23.63 -7.25 7.83
C ASN A 100 22.80 -6.10 7.26
N TRP A 101 22.70 -6.05 5.92
CA TRP A 101 22.01 -4.99 5.18
C TRP A 101 20.53 -4.83 5.57
N GLN A 102 19.84 -5.94 5.83
CA GLN A 102 18.43 -5.93 6.20
C GLN A 102 18.18 -5.27 7.56
N GLU A 103 19.11 -5.42 8.49
CA GLU A 103 19.02 -4.78 9.80
C GLU A 103 19.35 -3.29 9.74
N PHE A 104 20.32 -2.91 8.89
CA PHE A 104 20.61 -1.51 8.61
C PHE A 104 19.39 -0.78 8.02
N LEU A 105 18.73 -1.39 7.04
CA LEU A 105 17.48 -0.89 6.46
C LEU A 105 16.26 -0.99 7.40
N ARG A 106 16.41 -1.37 8.67
CA ARG A 106 15.35 -1.24 9.68
C ARG A 106 15.48 0.03 10.51
N ILE A 107 16.64 0.68 10.49
CA ILE A 107 16.92 1.89 11.26
C ILE A 107 16.57 3.11 10.40
N ASN A 108 15.66 3.96 10.87
CA ASN A 108 15.15 5.09 10.09
C ASN A 108 16.21 6.16 9.85
N ASP A 109 17.00 6.52 10.87
CA ASP A 109 18.12 7.47 10.74
C ASP A 109 19.11 7.03 9.66
N ASP A 110 19.47 5.74 9.66
CA ASP A 110 20.39 5.14 8.69
C ASP A 110 19.85 5.22 7.25
N LYS A 111 18.54 5.00 7.05
CA LYS A 111 17.86 5.19 5.75
C LYS A 111 17.91 6.65 5.32
N THR A 112 17.60 7.58 6.22
CA THR A 112 17.58 9.03 5.94
C THR A 112 18.97 9.55 5.57
N GLU A 113 20.02 9.10 6.27
CA GLU A 113 21.40 9.44 5.94
C GLU A 113 21.84 8.83 4.60
N LEU A 114 21.50 7.56 4.33
CA LEU A 114 21.77 6.91 3.04
C LEU A 114 21.07 7.64 1.89
N LEU A 115 19.82 8.03 2.10
CA LEU A 115 19.05 8.82 1.15
C LEU A 115 19.71 10.16 0.91
N SER A 116 20.08 10.89 1.97
CA SER A 116 20.75 12.19 1.82
C SER A 116 22.06 12.07 1.05
N PHE A 117 22.83 11.01 1.32
CA PHE A 117 24.06 10.70 0.58
C PHE A 117 23.78 10.46 -0.92
N LEU A 118 22.76 9.69 -1.26
CA LEU A 118 22.41 9.37 -2.65
C LEU A 118 21.68 10.52 -3.36
N ALA A 119 20.85 11.27 -2.64
CA ALA A 119 20.04 12.39 -3.13
C ALA A 119 20.84 13.69 -3.29
N SER A 120 22.00 13.82 -2.62
CA SER A 120 23.01 14.86 -2.93
C SER A 120 23.52 14.80 -4.39
N LYS A 121 23.04 13.81 -5.17
CA LYS A 121 23.23 13.64 -6.61
C LYS A 121 21.98 14.00 -7.45
N ASP A 122 21.07 14.81 -6.87
CA ASP A 122 19.93 15.54 -7.47
C ASP A 122 18.54 14.84 -7.42
N VAL A 123 17.68 15.29 -6.49
CA VAL A 123 16.25 14.92 -6.38
C VAL A 123 15.39 16.11 -5.88
N SER A 124 15.79 17.34 -6.24
CA SER A 124 15.35 18.59 -5.61
C SER A 124 13.95 19.08 -6.02
N ALA A 125 13.29 18.45 -7.00
CA ALA A 125 12.11 19.00 -7.67
C ALA A 125 10.76 18.89 -6.91
N LEU A 126 10.68 18.25 -5.74
CA LEU A 126 9.40 17.86 -5.12
C LEU A 126 9.27 18.20 -3.63
N ALA A 127 9.97 19.25 -3.19
CA ALA A 127 9.81 19.81 -1.85
C ALA A 127 8.85 21.02 -1.87
N PRO A 128 8.02 21.22 -0.83
CA PRO A 128 7.79 20.37 0.35
C PRO A 128 6.60 19.40 0.18
N CYS A 129 6.78 18.13 0.55
CA CYS A 129 5.73 17.11 0.70
C CYS A 129 5.81 16.56 2.12
N THR A 130 4.69 16.45 2.85
CA THR A 130 4.67 16.00 4.25
C THR A 130 4.11 14.59 4.43
N HIS A 131 3.97 13.83 3.34
CA HIS A 131 3.59 12.42 3.41
C HIS A 131 4.67 11.60 4.11
N GLU A 132 4.31 10.94 5.21
CA GLU A 132 5.24 10.09 5.94
C GLU A 132 5.63 8.83 5.13
N GLU A 133 4.65 8.19 4.49
CA GLU A 133 4.83 6.90 3.84
C GLU A 133 5.06 7.05 2.32
N ALA A 134 6.01 6.30 1.79
CA ALA A 134 6.31 6.26 0.37
C ALA A 134 5.10 5.80 -0.46
N ASP A 135 4.25 4.93 0.10
CA ASP A 135 3.10 4.35 -0.60
C ASP A 135 2.16 5.44 -1.12
N THR A 136 1.76 6.39 -0.28
CA THR A 136 0.91 7.54 -0.63
C THR A 136 1.68 8.59 -1.42
N ARG A 137 2.95 8.83 -1.09
CA ARG A 137 3.78 9.80 -1.82
C ARG A 137 4.01 9.39 -3.28
N ILE A 138 4.11 8.10 -3.58
CA ILE A 138 4.21 7.60 -4.96
C ILE A 138 3.02 8.07 -5.81
N LEU A 139 1.82 8.16 -5.21
CA LEU A 139 0.61 8.60 -5.92
C LEU A 139 0.63 10.10 -6.21
N LEU A 140 1.27 10.93 -5.37
CA LEU A 140 1.52 12.35 -5.69
C LEU A 140 2.44 12.51 -6.90
N HIS A 141 3.51 11.73 -6.97
CA HIS A 141 4.41 11.73 -8.12
C HIS A 141 3.68 11.27 -9.39
N LEU A 142 2.81 10.26 -9.28
CA LEU A 142 1.94 9.83 -10.37
C LEU A 142 1.01 10.96 -10.83
N GLN A 143 0.38 11.67 -9.90
CA GLN A 143 -0.49 12.80 -10.20
C GLN A 143 0.27 13.94 -10.90
N ASP A 144 1.43 14.33 -10.38
CA ASP A 144 2.26 15.38 -10.97
C ASP A 144 2.73 15.00 -12.39
N ALA A 145 3.14 13.74 -12.61
CA ALA A 145 3.46 13.25 -13.95
C ALA A 145 2.25 13.39 -14.91
N VAL A 146 1.05 13.01 -14.47
CA VAL A 146 -0.17 13.15 -15.28
C VAL A 146 -0.49 14.63 -15.56
N GLN A 147 -0.32 15.51 -14.57
CA GLN A 147 -0.51 16.96 -14.73
C GLN A 147 0.48 17.59 -15.71
N GLN A 148 1.69 17.03 -15.82
CA GLN A 148 2.70 17.43 -16.80
C GLN A 148 2.44 16.84 -18.21
N GLY A 149 1.34 16.10 -18.40
CA GLY A 149 0.92 15.56 -19.70
C GLY A 149 1.43 14.14 -20.00
N TYR A 150 2.10 13.48 -19.06
CA TYR A 150 2.50 12.08 -19.23
C TYR A 150 1.28 11.16 -19.13
N SER A 151 1.17 10.20 -20.04
CA SER A 151 0.00 9.31 -20.16
C SER A 151 0.33 7.83 -19.90
N LYS A 152 1.62 7.48 -19.94
CA LYS A 152 2.13 6.11 -19.71
C LYS A 152 3.15 6.12 -18.58
N VAL A 153 2.77 5.58 -17.42
CA VAL A 153 3.59 5.60 -16.20
C VAL A 153 3.74 4.18 -15.67
N SER A 154 4.94 3.84 -15.19
CA SER A 154 5.23 2.60 -14.47
C SER A 154 5.65 2.88 -13.03
N ILE A 155 5.09 2.14 -12.09
CA ILE A 155 5.49 2.15 -10.68
C ILE A 155 6.27 0.87 -10.37
N ARG A 156 7.49 0.99 -9.84
CA ARG A 156 8.29 -0.15 -9.39
C ARG A 156 8.15 -0.31 -7.89
N THR A 157 7.50 -1.37 -7.43
CA THR A 157 7.30 -1.65 -6.00
C THR A 157 7.23 -3.16 -5.70
N VAL A 158 7.33 -3.52 -4.42
CA VAL A 158 6.97 -4.85 -3.90
C VAL A 158 5.79 -4.79 -2.93
N ASP A 159 5.26 -3.59 -2.68
CA ASP A 159 4.19 -3.32 -1.74
C ASP A 159 2.81 -3.47 -2.39
N THR A 160 1.93 -4.20 -1.71
CA THR A 160 0.56 -4.42 -2.18
C THR A 160 -0.33 -3.21 -1.95
N ASP A 161 -0.03 -2.36 -0.97
CA ASP A 161 -0.80 -1.16 -0.68
C ASP A 161 -0.68 -0.18 -1.85
N VAL A 162 0.54 0.00 -2.38
CA VAL A 162 0.80 0.76 -3.62
C VAL A 162 0.00 0.21 -4.82
N VAL A 163 -0.11 -1.12 -4.95
CA VAL A 163 -0.91 -1.74 -6.04
C VAL A 163 -2.37 -1.36 -5.93
N VAL A 164 -2.94 -1.44 -4.73
CA VAL A 164 -4.34 -1.09 -4.47
C VAL A 164 -4.59 0.39 -4.75
N LEU A 165 -3.72 1.27 -4.26
CA LEU A 165 -3.85 2.71 -4.44
C LEU A 165 -3.69 3.13 -5.90
N ALA A 166 -2.77 2.50 -6.65
CA ALA A 166 -2.59 2.73 -8.08
C ALA A 166 -3.84 2.35 -8.89
N ILE A 167 -4.45 1.19 -8.60
CA ILE A 167 -5.70 0.75 -9.25
C ILE A 167 -6.85 1.73 -8.93
N ALA A 168 -7.00 2.14 -7.68
CA ALA A 168 -8.01 3.11 -7.27
C ALA A 168 -7.81 4.48 -7.95
N SER A 169 -6.54 4.87 -8.17
CA SER A 169 -6.17 6.15 -8.77
C SER A 169 -6.27 6.19 -10.29
N ALA A 170 -6.16 5.04 -10.97
CA ALA A 170 -6.08 5.00 -12.44
C ALA A 170 -7.27 5.69 -13.11
N ASN A 171 -8.50 5.40 -12.66
CA ASN A 171 -9.71 6.05 -13.17
C ASN A 171 -9.78 7.52 -12.74
N ARG A 172 -9.40 7.85 -11.50
CA ARG A 172 -9.41 9.23 -10.96
C ARG A 172 -8.48 10.17 -11.72
N LEU A 173 -7.33 9.67 -12.18
CA LEU A 173 -6.34 10.45 -12.91
C LEU A 173 -6.55 10.43 -14.43
N ASN A 174 -7.49 9.62 -14.93
CA ASN A 174 -7.71 9.41 -16.36
C ASN A 174 -6.41 9.08 -17.13
N ILE A 175 -5.53 8.29 -16.50
CA ILE A 175 -4.25 7.88 -17.10
C ILE A 175 -4.49 6.77 -18.14
N SER A 176 -3.80 6.87 -19.28
CA SER A 176 -3.98 5.91 -20.38
C SER A 176 -3.40 4.53 -20.04
N GLU A 177 -2.16 4.50 -19.58
CA GLU A 177 -1.46 3.28 -19.19
C GLU A 177 -0.74 3.46 -17.86
N LEU A 178 -1.29 2.86 -16.81
CA LEU A 178 -0.63 2.72 -15.51
C LEU A 178 -0.16 1.27 -15.33
N TRP A 179 1.15 1.09 -15.30
CA TRP A 179 1.81 -0.20 -15.11
C TRP A 179 2.42 -0.29 -13.72
N ILE A 180 2.46 -1.50 -13.16
CA ILE A 180 3.17 -1.78 -11.93
C ILE A 180 4.17 -2.89 -12.19
N ALA A 181 5.45 -2.56 -12.15
CA ALA A 181 6.52 -3.52 -12.08
C ALA A 181 6.56 -4.07 -10.64
N PHE A 182 5.86 -5.19 -10.38
CA PHE A 182 5.58 -5.70 -9.04
C PHE A 182 6.40 -6.95 -8.71
N GLY A 183 6.88 -7.06 -7.46
CA GLY A 183 7.61 -8.23 -6.95
C GLY A 183 9.11 -8.23 -7.29
N ALA A 184 9.83 -9.30 -6.95
CA ALA A 184 11.29 -9.36 -7.13
C ALA A 184 11.75 -10.78 -7.51
N GLY A 185 12.84 -10.88 -8.27
CA GLY A 185 13.36 -12.18 -8.73
C GLY A 185 12.30 -12.98 -9.47
N LYS A 186 12.01 -14.20 -9.00
CA LYS A 186 11.02 -15.10 -9.63
C LYS A 186 9.56 -14.64 -9.53
N SER A 187 9.24 -13.72 -8.60
CA SER A 187 7.87 -13.20 -8.44
C SER A 187 7.63 -11.90 -9.21
N PHE A 188 8.66 -11.39 -9.90
CA PHE A 188 8.58 -10.18 -10.71
C PHE A 188 7.59 -10.35 -11.87
N ARG A 189 6.70 -9.38 -12.04
CA ARG A 189 5.75 -9.30 -13.16
C ARG A 189 5.22 -7.89 -13.34
N PHE A 190 4.68 -7.61 -14.52
CA PHE A 190 3.98 -6.35 -14.78
C PHE A 190 2.47 -6.52 -14.55
N ILE A 191 1.88 -5.56 -13.83
CA ILE A 191 0.43 -5.49 -13.57
C ILE A 191 -0.12 -4.26 -14.28
N ALA A 192 -1.13 -4.45 -15.15
CA ALA A 192 -1.83 -3.37 -15.83
C ALA A 192 -2.92 -2.78 -14.93
N ALA A 193 -2.55 -1.86 -14.03
CA ALA A 193 -3.50 -1.26 -13.07
C ALA A 193 -4.68 -0.56 -13.76
N HIS A 194 -4.44 0.06 -14.91
CA HIS A 194 -5.46 0.70 -15.75
C HIS A 194 -6.49 -0.30 -16.30
N ASP A 195 -6.07 -1.50 -16.73
CA ASP A 195 -7.00 -2.53 -17.22
C ASP A 195 -7.79 -3.16 -16.07
N ILE A 196 -7.14 -3.37 -14.91
CA ILE A 196 -7.85 -3.80 -13.68
C ILE A 196 -8.90 -2.76 -13.28
N ALA A 197 -8.56 -1.47 -13.29
CA ALA A 197 -9.47 -0.40 -12.92
C ALA A 197 -10.68 -0.32 -13.87
N LYS A 198 -10.48 -0.54 -15.17
CA LYS A 198 -11.58 -0.66 -16.16
C LYS A 198 -12.47 -1.87 -15.87
N ALA A 199 -11.88 -3.03 -15.57
CA ALA A 199 -12.63 -4.26 -15.27
C ALA A 199 -13.41 -4.18 -13.95
N LEU A 200 -12.90 -3.46 -12.95
CA LEU A 200 -13.58 -3.24 -11.67
C LEU A 200 -14.79 -2.31 -11.77
N GLY A 201 -14.70 -1.31 -12.64
CA GLY A 201 -15.66 -0.22 -12.70
C GLY A 201 -15.44 0.85 -11.61
N PRO A 202 -16.09 2.03 -11.77
CA PRO A 202 -15.80 3.22 -10.97
C PRO A 202 -16.06 3.01 -9.47
N ASP A 203 -17.21 2.45 -9.09
CA ASP A 203 -17.58 2.30 -7.68
C ASP A 203 -16.64 1.37 -6.92
N ARG A 204 -16.26 0.23 -7.52
CA ARG A 204 -15.33 -0.70 -6.89
C ARG A 204 -13.91 -0.15 -6.83
N CYS A 205 -13.49 0.67 -7.81
CA CYS A 205 -12.22 1.40 -7.69
C CYS A 205 -12.21 2.35 -6.49
N VAL A 206 -13.30 3.10 -6.27
CA VAL A 206 -13.44 4.01 -5.11
C VAL A 206 -13.48 3.23 -3.79
N ALA A 207 -14.20 2.11 -3.75
CA ALA A 207 -14.30 1.25 -2.57
C ALA A 207 -13.03 0.46 -2.25
N LEU A 208 -12.14 0.22 -3.24
CA LEU A 208 -11.03 -0.73 -3.12
C LEU A 208 -10.06 -0.42 -1.96
N PRO A 209 -9.63 0.84 -1.72
CA PRO A 209 -8.77 1.15 -0.57
C PRO A 209 -9.44 0.82 0.77
N MET A 210 -10.72 1.15 0.93
CA MET A 210 -11.46 0.85 2.15
C MET A 210 -11.66 -0.65 2.35
N PHE A 211 -12.02 -1.38 1.29
CA PHE A 211 -12.08 -2.85 1.33
C PHE A 211 -10.72 -3.45 1.74
N HIS A 212 -9.63 -2.95 1.18
CA HIS A 212 -8.28 -3.43 1.46
C HIS A 212 -7.88 -3.18 2.91
N ALA A 213 -8.06 -1.95 3.42
CA ALA A 213 -7.81 -1.65 4.82
C ALA A 213 -8.69 -2.50 5.75
N PHE A 214 -10.00 -2.59 5.47
CA PHE A 214 -10.97 -3.32 6.29
C PHE A 214 -10.69 -4.81 6.38
N THR A 215 -10.15 -5.43 5.32
CA THR A 215 -9.87 -6.88 5.30
C THR A 215 -8.42 -7.19 5.68
N GLY A 216 -7.63 -6.18 6.00
CA GLY A 216 -6.27 -6.26 6.57
C GLY A 216 -5.18 -5.75 5.63
N CYS A 217 -4.38 -4.81 6.11
CA CYS A 217 -3.20 -4.23 5.44
C CYS A 217 -2.06 -4.12 6.47
N ASP A 218 -1.00 -3.36 6.19
CA ASP A 218 0.12 -3.24 7.12
C ASP A 218 -0.28 -2.62 8.47
N THR A 219 -1.22 -1.68 8.45
CA THR A 219 -1.67 -0.98 9.65
C THR A 219 -2.96 -1.53 10.24
N VAL A 220 -3.67 -2.44 9.56
CA VAL A 220 -4.96 -3.00 10.03
C VAL A 220 -4.89 -4.52 10.00
N SER A 221 -5.23 -5.20 11.09
CA SER A 221 -5.20 -6.66 11.15
C SER A 221 -6.15 -7.30 10.12
N CYS A 222 -5.86 -8.53 9.70
CA CYS A 222 -6.85 -9.33 8.97
C CYS A 222 -7.87 -9.98 9.92
N PHE A 223 -9.00 -10.42 9.38
CA PHE A 223 -9.97 -11.24 10.13
C PHE A 223 -9.41 -12.65 10.33
N GLY A 224 -9.50 -13.18 11.56
CA GLY A 224 -8.92 -14.47 11.93
C GLY A 224 -9.36 -15.62 11.01
N GLY A 225 -8.40 -16.27 10.35
CA GLY A 225 -8.64 -17.37 9.41
C GLY A 225 -9.25 -16.95 8.07
N ARG A 226 -9.34 -15.65 7.76
CA ARG A 226 -9.97 -15.13 6.54
C ARG A 226 -8.97 -14.32 5.72
N GLY A 227 -8.49 -14.92 4.63
CA GLY A 227 -7.60 -14.26 3.68
C GLY A 227 -8.33 -13.35 2.68
N LYS A 228 -7.55 -12.52 1.96
CA LYS A 228 -8.05 -11.61 0.92
C LYS A 228 -8.91 -12.29 -0.14
N LYS A 229 -8.55 -13.51 -0.55
CA LYS A 229 -9.33 -14.28 -1.53
C LYS A 229 -10.76 -14.54 -1.02
N THR A 230 -10.90 -15.00 0.22
CA THR A 230 -12.22 -15.25 0.81
C THR A 230 -13.02 -13.96 0.94
N ALA A 231 -12.39 -12.86 1.35
CA ALA A 231 -13.04 -11.56 1.45
C ALA A 231 -13.47 -11.00 0.08
N TRP A 232 -12.66 -11.21 -0.95
CA TRP A 232 -12.96 -10.85 -2.33
C TRP A 232 -14.19 -11.59 -2.87
N ASP A 233 -14.23 -12.91 -2.66
CA ASP A 233 -15.39 -13.73 -3.03
C ASP A 233 -16.65 -13.25 -2.29
N THR A 234 -16.53 -12.92 -0.99
CA THR A 234 -17.65 -12.40 -0.22
C THR A 234 -18.14 -11.06 -0.77
N TRP A 235 -17.25 -10.13 -1.12
CA TRP A 235 -17.63 -8.86 -1.71
C TRP A 235 -18.27 -9.03 -3.10
N THR A 236 -17.80 -10.02 -3.86
CA THR A 236 -18.37 -10.34 -5.17
C THR A 236 -19.82 -10.84 -5.04
N THR A 237 -20.12 -11.63 -4.01
CA THR A 237 -21.48 -12.14 -3.74
C THR A 237 -22.38 -11.13 -3.04
N TYR A 238 -21.83 -10.31 -2.14
CA TYR A 238 -22.56 -9.30 -1.37
C TYR A 238 -22.14 -7.89 -1.82
N GLY A 239 -22.67 -7.47 -2.96
CA GLY A 239 -22.37 -6.16 -3.57
C GLY A 239 -22.88 -4.96 -2.77
N ASP A 240 -23.90 -5.15 -1.92
CA ASP A 240 -24.57 -4.09 -1.15
C ASP A 240 -23.67 -3.40 -0.12
N VAL A 241 -22.50 -3.98 0.19
CA VAL A 241 -21.47 -3.34 1.03
C VAL A 241 -20.68 -2.26 0.27
N THR A 242 -20.76 -2.20 -1.07
CA THR A 242 -19.96 -1.28 -1.88
C THR A 242 -20.20 0.20 -1.51
N PRO A 243 -21.46 0.67 -1.35
CA PRO A 243 -21.72 2.04 -0.89
C PRO A 243 -21.08 2.36 0.47
N ALA A 244 -21.07 1.40 1.41
CA ALA A 244 -20.40 1.55 2.70
C ALA A 244 -18.89 1.76 2.53
N PHE A 245 -18.23 0.93 1.71
CA PHE A 245 -16.81 1.09 1.43
C PHE A 245 -16.48 2.40 0.72
N CYS A 246 -17.32 2.85 -0.22
CA CYS A 246 -17.15 4.15 -0.86
C CYS A 246 -17.27 5.30 0.14
N ALA A 247 -18.33 5.33 0.94
CA ALA A 247 -18.58 6.40 1.90
C ALA A 247 -17.48 6.48 2.97
N LEU A 248 -17.06 5.33 3.49
CA LEU A 248 -16.04 5.25 4.53
C LEU A 248 -14.61 5.48 4.01
N GLY A 249 -14.38 5.30 2.71
CA GLY A 249 -13.09 5.57 2.04
C GLY A 249 -12.90 7.03 1.62
N ALA A 250 -13.89 7.90 1.79
CA ALA A 250 -13.90 9.25 1.23
C ALA A 250 -14.00 10.35 2.29
N MET A 251 -13.05 10.39 3.24
CA MET A 251 -13.03 11.36 4.35
C MET A 251 -14.35 11.43 5.14
N PRO A 252 -14.81 10.29 5.70
CA PRO A 252 -16.07 10.26 6.40
C PRO A 252 -16.06 11.15 7.64
N ASP A 253 -17.24 11.63 8.04
CA ASP A 253 -17.44 12.21 9.35
C ASP A 253 -17.53 11.11 10.43
N SER A 254 -17.66 11.53 11.70
CA SER A 254 -17.72 10.59 12.82
C SER A 254 -18.98 9.73 12.85
N ARG A 255 -20.06 10.11 12.15
CA ARG A 255 -21.36 9.43 12.16
C ARG A 255 -21.47 8.36 11.08
N ALA A 256 -20.73 8.52 9.98
CA ALA A 256 -20.74 7.58 8.87
C ALA A 256 -20.47 6.12 9.29
N ILE A 257 -19.62 5.89 10.31
CA ILE A 257 -19.39 4.54 10.81
C ILE A 257 -20.71 3.93 11.32
N ASP A 258 -21.43 4.64 12.18
CA ASP A 258 -22.68 4.15 12.77
C ASP A 258 -23.75 3.90 11.69
N GLU A 259 -23.80 4.76 10.66
CA GLU A 259 -24.72 4.62 9.52
C GLU A 259 -24.46 3.35 8.69
N TRP A 260 -23.18 2.99 8.51
CA TRP A 260 -22.76 1.89 7.64
C TRP A 260 -22.43 0.59 8.38
N MET A 261 -22.43 0.59 9.72
CA MET A 261 -22.06 -0.58 10.52
C MET A 261 -22.91 -1.82 10.19
N GLN A 262 -24.19 -1.65 9.87
CA GLN A 262 -25.08 -2.78 9.58
C GLN A 262 -24.64 -3.56 8.33
N GLN A 263 -24.27 -2.86 7.25
CA GLN A 263 -23.77 -3.46 6.01
C GLN A 263 -22.40 -4.11 6.23
N LEU A 264 -21.54 -3.49 7.05
CA LEU A 264 -20.24 -4.06 7.42
C LEU A 264 -20.39 -5.33 8.27
N GLU A 265 -21.32 -5.33 9.23
CA GLU A 265 -21.66 -6.52 10.01
C GLU A 265 -22.14 -7.64 9.10
N ARG A 266 -23.06 -7.35 8.18
CA ARG A 266 -23.57 -8.35 7.24
C ARG A 266 -22.45 -8.92 6.37
N PHE A 267 -21.56 -8.08 5.86
CA PHE A 267 -20.38 -8.53 5.14
C PHE A 267 -19.49 -9.48 5.98
N VAL A 268 -19.24 -9.14 7.24
CA VAL A 268 -18.43 -9.97 8.15
C VAL A 268 -19.14 -11.27 8.51
N VAL A 269 -20.46 -11.28 8.67
CA VAL A 269 -21.24 -12.51 8.86
C VAL A 269 -21.02 -13.45 7.67
N LEU A 270 -21.19 -12.95 6.44
CA LEU A 270 -21.02 -13.74 5.21
C LEU A 270 -19.56 -14.16 4.97
N LEU A 271 -18.60 -13.38 5.48
CA LEU A 271 -17.17 -13.74 5.47
C LEU A 271 -16.90 -14.99 6.33
N TYR A 272 -17.62 -15.15 7.44
CA TYR A 272 -17.44 -16.29 8.34
C TYR A 272 -18.34 -17.48 8.00
N ASP A 273 -19.53 -17.21 7.48
CA ASP A 273 -20.55 -18.17 7.09
C ASP A 273 -21.41 -17.65 5.94
N ARG A 274 -21.03 -18.01 4.71
CA ARG A 274 -21.71 -17.59 3.47
C ARG A 274 -23.19 -17.98 3.38
N THR A 275 -23.62 -18.95 4.19
CA THR A 275 -25.01 -19.45 4.22
C THR A 275 -25.87 -18.80 5.31
N SER A 276 -25.28 -17.94 6.14
CA SER A 276 -25.97 -17.37 7.28
C SER A 276 -27.04 -16.37 6.84
N THR A 277 -28.20 -16.44 7.47
CA THR A 277 -29.29 -15.47 7.36
C THR A 277 -29.19 -14.36 8.42
N GLU A 278 -28.18 -14.42 9.30
CA GLU A 278 -28.01 -13.43 10.37
C GLU A 278 -27.46 -12.12 9.81
N GLU A 279 -27.99 -11.00 10.30
CA GLU A 279 -27.56 -9.67 9.87
C GLU A 279 -26.45 -9.08 10.76
N GLY A 280 -26.33 -9.56 12.01
CA GLY A 280 -25.37 -9.06 13.00
C GLY A 280 -24.32 -10.09 13.41
N VAL A 281 -23.12 -9.62 13.73
CA VAL A 281 -21.99 -10.52 14.07
C VAL A 281 -22.20 -11.22 15.40
N ASN A 282 -22.88 -10.61 16.37
CA ASN A 282 -23.15 -11.22 17.66
C ASN A 282 -24.15 -12.40 17.53
N GLN A 283 -25.19 -12.24 16.72
CA GLN A 283 -26.16 -13.29 16.41
C GLN A 283 -25.49 -14.43 15.64
N SER A 284 -24.69 -14.10 14.62
CA SER A 284 -23.89 -15.08 13.88
C SER A 284 -22.91 -15.84 14.78
N ARG A 285 -22.21 -15.15 15.70
CA ARG A 285 -21.35 -15.80 16.72
C ARG A 285 -22.12 -16.82 17.54
N LYS A 286 -23.29 -16.45 18.08
CA LYS A 286 -24.13 -17.35 18.86
C LYS A 286 -24.58 -18.55 18.03
N GLN A 287 -25.01 -18.33 16.79
CA GLN A 287 -25.44 -19.40 15.89
C GLN A 287 -24.28 -20.37 15.56
N LEU A 288 -23.12 -19.85 15.20
CA LEU A 288 -21.94 -20.64 14.85
C LEU A 288 -21.41 -21.46 16.02
N PHE A 289 -21.45 -20.89 17.23
CA PHE A 289 -21.05 -21.58 18.44
C PHE A 289 -22.08 -22.65 18.84
N SER A 290 -23.35 -22.26 19.02
CA SER A 290 -24.37 -23.13 19.61
C SER A 290 -24.94 -24.17 18.65
N LYS A 291 -25.04 -23.87 17.34
CA LYS A 291 -25.68 -24.76 16.36
C LYS A 291 -24.69 -25.45 15.41
N LYS A 292 -23.55 -24.81 15.13
CA LYS A 292 -22.54 -25.34 14.18
C LYS A 292 -21.27 -25.84 14.88
N GLY A 293 -21.20 -25.77 16.22
CA GLY A 293 -20.10 -26.35 17.01
C GLY A 293 -18.71 -25.77 16.70
N ARG A 294 -18.63 -24.54 16.19
CA ARG A 294 -17.34 -23.94 15.83
C ARG A 294 -16.54 -23.55 17.07
N ALA A 295 -15.24 -23.80 17.03
CA ALA A 295 -14.27 -23.30 18.00
C ALA A 295 -14.19 -21.76 17.96
N ILE A 296 -13.72 -21.16 19.06
CA ILE A 296 -13.75 -19.71 19.30
C ILE A 296 -12.96 -18.93 18.23
N ASP A 297 -11.83 -19.46 17.79
CA ASP A 297 -10.98 -18.93 16.72
C ASP A 297 -11.66 -18.93 15.34
N GLY A 298 -12.67 -19.79 15.15
CA GLY A 298 -13.49 -19.87 13.95
C GLY A 298 -14.72 -18.95 13.94
N LEU A 299 -14.91 -18.10 14.96
CA LEU A 299 -16.06 -17.20 15.10
C LEU A 299 -15.75 -15.78 14.57
N PRO A 300 -16.74 -15.05 14.03
CA PRO A 300 -16.57 -13.64 13.67
C PRO A 300 -16.25 -12.79 14.91
N PRO A 301 -15.63 -11.60 14.80
CA PRO A 301 -15.38 -10.73 15.96
C PRO A 301 -16.68 -10.34 16.68
N THR A 302 -16.59 -9.95 17.95
CA THR A 302 -17.73 -9.31 18.63
C THR A 302 -18.02 -7.96 17.96
N GLN A 303 -19.26 -7.48 18.06
CA GLN A 303 -19.63 -6.17 17.52
C GLN A 303 -18.73 -5.05 18.06
N ALA A 304 -18.44 -5.05 19.36
CA ALA A 304 -17.54 -4.08 19.97
C ALA A 304 -16.12 -4.10 19.36
N ALA A 305 -15.57 -5.29 19.11
CA ALA A 305 -14.27 -5.42 18.45
C ALA A 305 -14.33 -4.99 16.98
N LEU A 306 -15.42 -5.31 16.28
CA LEU A 306 -15.61 -4.92 14.89
C LEU A 306 -15.71 -3.40 14.72
N ILE A 307 -16.36 -2.68 15.64
CA ILE A 307 -16.42 -1.21 15.61
C ILE A 307 -15.00 -0.62 15.70
N GLN A 308 -14.16 -1.11 16.62
CA GLN A 308 -12.78 -0.61 16.75
C GLN A 308 -11.93 -0.94 15.53
N HIS A 309 -12.09 -2.14 14.99
CA HIS A 309 -11.48 -2.55 13.72
C HIS A 309 -11.89 -1.63 12.57
N THR A 310 -13.19 -1.32 12.48
CA THR A 310 -13.75 -0.41 11.46
C THR A 310 -13.16 0.98 11.59
N LYS A 311 -13.10 1.55 12.80
CA LYS A 311 -12.46 2.86 13.06
C LYS A 311 -11.02 2.90 12.57
N ARG A 312 -10.26 1.82 12.81
CA ARG A 312 -8.87 1.71 12.37
C ARG A 312 -8.76 1.63 10.84
N ALA A 313 -9.65 0.87 10.20
CA ALA A 313 -9.72 0.79 8.73
C ALA A 313 -10.12 2.12 8.09
N VAL A 314 -11.08 2.83 8.68
CA VAL A 314 -11.51 4.17 8.26
C VAL A 314 -10.39 5.19 8.42
N TYR A 315 -9.62 5.10 9.51
CA TYR A 315 -8.45 5.95 9.68
C TYR A 315 -7.46 5.76 8.52
N GLN A 316 -7.09 4.51 8.21
CA GLN A 316 -6.17 4.22 7.12
C GLN A 316 -6.73 4.65 5.76
N ALA A 317 -7.90 4.15 5.37
CA ALA A 317 -8.41 4.37 4.02
C ALA A 317 -9.09 5.73 3.85
N GLY A 318 -9.95 6.10 4.80
CA GLY A 318 -10.77 7.31 4.74
C GLY A 318 -10.03 8.59 5.12
N HIS A 319 -8.99 8.52 5.95
CA HIS A 319 -8.22 9.71 6.36
C HIS A 319 -6.80 9.77 5.79
N CYS A 320 -6.04 8.67 5.81
CA CYS A 320 -4.69 8.66 5.23
C CYS A 320 -4.73 8.55 3.70
N TRP A 321 -5.29 7.46 3.16
CA TRP A 321 -5.27 7.19 1.72
C TRP A 321 -6.23 8.06 0.91
N ALA A 322 -7.37 8.50 1.46
CA ALA A 322 -8.27 9.42 0.77
C ALA A 322 -7.58 10.75 0.37
N GLN A 323 -6.58 11.14 1.15
CA GLN A 323 -5.76 12.34 0.96
C GLN A 323 -4.44 12.06 0.21
N MET A 324 -4.26 10.88 -0.42
CA MET A 324 -3.02 10.50 -1.14
C MET A 324 -2.62 11.44 -2.29
N MET A 325 -3.54 12.30 -2.73
CA MET A 325 -3.33 13.28 -3.80
C MET A 325 -3.21 14.73 -3.26
N THR A 326 -3.08 14.90 -1.94
CA THR A 326 -2.98 16.19 -1.27
C THR A 326 -1.57 16.34 -0.71
N PRO A 327 -0.68 17.22 -1.23
CA PRO A 327 0.73 17.29 -0.83
C PRO A 327 1.01 17.45 0.67
N ALA A 328 0.09 18.09 1.39
CA ALA A 328 0.12 18.28 2.84
C ALA A 328 -1.21 17.81 3.45
N PRO A 329 -1.38 16.50 3.72
CA PRO A 329 -2.63 15.97 4.25
C PRO A 329 -2.81 16.37 5.72
N GLU A 330 -4.02 16.76 6.09
CA GLU A 330 -4.37 17.02 7.48
C GLU A 330 -4.79 15.70 8.15
N LEU A 331 -3.85 15.08 8.85
CA LEU A 331 -4.13 13.88 9.63
C LEU A 331 -4.66 14.27 11.00
N ARG A 332 -5.91 13.90 11.29
CA ARG A 332 -6.45 14.00 12.66
C ARG A 332 -5.68 13.00 13.53
N HIS A 333 -5.23 13.42 14.71
CA HIS A 333 -4.64 12.47 15.66
C HIS A 333 -5.65 11.37 16.00
N PRO A 334 -5.26 10.08 15.96
CA PRO A 334 -6.12 9.01 16.43
C PRO A 334 -6.39 9.23 17.92
N LYS A 335 -7.62 9.65 18.25
CA LYS A 335 -8.10 9.73 19.64
C LYS A 335 -8.67 8.40 20.09
#